data_AF-A0A820E0U7-F1
#
_entry.id   AF-A0A820E0U7-F1
#
_cell.length_a   1.000
_cell.length_b   1.000
_cell.length_c   1.000
_cell.angle_alpha   90.00
_cell.angle_beta   90.00
_cell.angle_gamma   90.00
#
_symmetry.space_group_name_H-M   'P 1'
#
loop_
_entity.id
_entity.type
_entity.pdbx_description
1 polymer ?
#
loop_
_entity_poly.entity_id
_entity_poly.type
_entity_poly.pdbx_seq_one_letter_code
_entity_poly.pdbx_strand_id
1 'polypeptide(L)'
;FDLLEEMDDIFIHQDFKQELKPNMVLQIVMGATRTEHSGKGVATRLRTILCEYTRNVREFQYALAQTTNEATRHIYVNKMGGKKLTIIDPTTWIWKKKNDKLCSYKDYTGGPIPNILIKL
;
A
#
# COMPACT_ATOMS: atom_id res chain seq x y z
N PHE A 1 -3.10 -15.78 -8.65
CA PHE A 1 -2.87 -14.45 -9.18
C PHE A 1 -3.53 -13.57 -8.13
N ASP A 2 -2.66 -12.82 -7.48
CA ASP A 2 -2.83 -12.31 -6.12
C ASP A 2 -3.54 -10.96 -6.19
N LEU A 3 -4.39 -10.66 -5.20
CA LEU A 3 -5.08 -9.37 -5.12
C LEU A 3 -4.08 -8.21 -5.07
N LEU A 4 -2.94 -8.37 -4.39
CA LEU A 4 -1.94 -7.31 -4.28
C LEU A 4 -1.21 -7.06 -5.62
N GLU A 5 -0.98 -8.11 -6.42
CA GLU A 5 -0.42 -7.97 -7.77
C GLU A 5 -1.39 -7.19 -8.68
N GLU A 6 -2.69 -7.47 -8.61
CA GLU A 6 -3.70 -6.69 -9.36
C GLU A 6 -3.77 -5.24 -8.89
N MET A 7 -3.58 -4.98 -7.60
CA MET A 7 -3.54 -3.62 -7.08
C MET A 7 -2.33 -2.84 -7.60
N ASP A 8 -1.19 -3.51 -7.77
CA ASP A 8 0.00 -2.93 -8.40
C ASP A 8 -0.26 -2.61 -9.88
N ASP A 9 -0.89 -3.53 -10.62
CA ASP A 9 -1.28 -3.29 -12.02
C ASP A 9 -2.27 -2.11 -12.14
N ILE A 10 -3.28 -2.05 -11.27
CA ILE A 10 -4.22 -0.93 -11.19
C ILE A 10 -3.45 0.37 -10.91
N PHE A 11 -2.49 0.35 -9.99
CA PHE A 11 -1.68 1.52 -9.70
C PHE A 11 -0.92 1.99 -10.95
N ILE A 12 -0.18 1.09 -11.59
CA ILE A 12 0.68 1.37 -12.76
C ILE A 12 -0.15 1.90 -13.92
N HIS A 13 -1.29 1.26 -14.21
CA HIS A 13 -2.06 1.54 -15.42
C HIS A 13 -3.18 2.56 -15.25
N GLN A 14 -3.68 2.79 -14.03
CA GLN A 14 -4.84 3.66 -13.79
C GLN A 14 -4.53 4.82 -12.83
N ASP A 15 -3.90 4.54 -11.69
CA ASP A 15 -3.75 5.55 -10.65
C ASP A 15 -2.59 6.52 -10.89
N PHE A 16 -1.45 6.03 -11.36
CA PHE A 16 -0.22 6.83 -11.45
C PHE A 16 -0.25 7.82 -12.62
N LYS A 17 -0.99 7.49 -13.69
CA LYS A 17 -1.25 8.34 -14.87
C LYS A 17 -0.01 8.85 -15.62
N GLN A 18 1.13 8.23 -15.40
CA GLN A 18 2.38 8.52 -16.09
C GLN A 18 3.18 7.22 -16.24
N GLU A 19 4.12 7.20 -17.18
CA GLU A 19 5.01 6.06 -17.38
C GLU A 19 5.88 5.85 -16.14
N LEU A 20 5.89 4.63 -15.60
CA LEU A 20 6.72 4.27 -14.47
C LEU A 20 8.18 4.12 -14.92
N LYS A 21 9.06 4.93 -14.33
CA LYS A 21 10.51 4.90 -14.58
C LYS A 21 11.27 4.26 -13.41
N PRO A 22 12.51 3.79 -13.64
CA PRO A 22 13.37 3.33 -12.55
C PRO A 22 13.48 4.39 -11.45
N ASN A 23 13.49 3.93 -10.19
CA ASN A 23 13.59 4.77 -9.00
C ASN A 23 12.49 5.84 -8.86
N MET A 24 11.32 5.65 -9.47
CA MET A 24 10.24 6.65 -9.36
C MET A 24 9.33 6.39 -8.15
N VAL A 25 8.99 5.13 -7.90
CA VAL A 25 8.06 4.70 -6.85
C VAL A 25 8.68 3.61 -6.00
N LEU A 26 8.77 3.85 -4.69
CA LEU A 26 9.17 2.86 -3.70
C LEU A 26 7.93 2.11 -3.22
N GLN A 27 7.85 0.80 -3.48
CA GLN A 27 6.77 -0.02 -2.92
C GLN A 27 7.09 -0.43 -1.48
N ILE A 28 6.24 -0.05 -0.53
CA ILE A 28 6.35 -0.41 0.88
C ILE A 28 5.40 -1.58 1.16
N VAL A 29 5.94 -2.80 1.14
CA VAL A 29 5.16 -4.05 1.26
C VAL A 29 4.78 -4.37 2.70
N MET A 30 5.71 -4.24 3.65
CA MET A 30 5.45 -4.59 5.04
C MET A 30 6.22 -3.75 6.06
N GLY A 31 5.66 -3.64 7.25
CA GLY A 31 6.32 -3.03 8.40
C GLY A 31 5.61 -3.39 9.68
N ALA A 32 6.32 -4.03 10.60
CA ALA A 32 5.79 -4.45 11.89
C ALA A 32 6.42 -3.62 13.03
N THR A 33 5.67 -3.43 14.10
CA THR A 33 6.16 -2.86 15.35
C THR A 33 5.69 -3.76 16.47
N ARG A 34 6.61 -4.14 17.36
CA ARG A 34 6.25 -4.98 18.51
C ARG A 34 5.24 -4.25 19.39
N THR A 35 4.31 -5.00 19.98
CA THR A 35 3.23 -4.46 20.81
C THR A 35 3.74 -3.62 21.98
N GLU A 36 4.88 -4.00 22.57
CA GLU A 36 5.56 -3.25 23.65
C GLU A 36 6.01 -1.82 23.24
N HIS A 37 6.02 -1.53 21.93
CA HIS A 37 6.32 -0.23 21.36
C HIS A 37 5.12 0.45 20.68
N SER A 38 3.92 -0.13 20.81
CA SER A 38 2.69 0.49 20.31
C SER A 38 2.47 1.86 20.96
N GLY A 39 1.94 2.81 20.19
CA GLY A 39 1.70 4.18 20.64
C GLY A 39 2.95 5.07 20.79
N LYS A 40 4.17 4.52 20.72
CA LYS A 40 5.42 5.29 20.88
C LYS A 40 5.91 5.99 19.59
N GLY A 41 5.10 5.97 18.53
CA GLY A 41 5.44 6.59 17.24
C GLY A 41 6.57 5.89 16.46
N VAL A 42 7.07 4.74 16.93
CA VAL A 42 8.18 3.99 16.29
C VAL A 42 7.84 3.64 14.84
N ALA A 43 6.63 3.14 14.61
CA ALA A 43 6.09 2.78 13.31
C ALA A 43 6.16 3.93 12.29
N THR A 44 5.78 5.15 12.70
CA THR A 44 5.81 6.34 11.86
C THR A 44 7.24 6.78 11.60
N ARG A 45 8.07 6.89 12.65
CA ARG A 45 9.47 7.34 12.54
C ARG A 45 10.29 6.46 11.61
N LEU A 46 10.14 5.13 11.72
CA LEU A 46 10.84 4.19 10.83
C LEU A 46 10.45 4.39 9.36
N ARG A 47 9.16 4.58 9.07
CA ARG A 47 8.66 4.82 7.71
C ARG A 47 9.12 6.18 7.16
N THR A 48 9.13 7.21 7.99
CA THR A 48 9.67 8.53 7.64
C THR A 48 11.15 8.44 7.30
N ILE A 49 11.96 7.79 8.13
CA ILE A 49 13.41 7.63 7.89
C ILE A 49 13.67 6.87 6.58
N LEU A 50 12.91 5.79 6.31
CA LEU A 50 13.00 5.06 5.05
C LEU A 50 12.69 5.95 3.84
N CYS A 51 11.61 6.72 3.92
CA CYS A 51 11.17 7.64 2.88
C CYS A 51 12.20 8.75 2.63
N GLU A 52 12.73 9.36 3.69
CA GLU A 52 13.78 10.37 3.60
C GLU A 52 15.07 9.81 3.00
N TYR A 53 15.51 8.63 3.44
CA TYR A 53 16.70 7.99 2.92
C TYR A 53 16.56 7.67 1.42
N THR A 54 15.45 7.07 1.02
CA THR A 54 15.21 6.69 -0.39
C THR A 54 15.06 7.91 -1.29
N ARG A 55 14.44 8.99 -0.82
CA ARG A 55 14.45 10.27 -1.53
C ARG A 55 15.85 10.83 -1.71
N ASN A 56 16.59 10.97 -0.61
CA ASN A 56 17.84 11.72 -0.59
C ASN A 56 19.01 10.96 -1.24
N VAL A 57 18.98 9.62 -1.21
CA VAL A 57 20.11 8.77 -1.64
C VAL A 57 19.80 8.02 -2.92
N ARG A 58 18.53 7.68 -3.16
CA ARG A 58 18.10 6.86 -4.30
C ARG A 58 17.16 7.61 -5.25
N GLU A 59 16.92 8.90 -4.98
CA GLU A 59 16.15 9.82 -5.83
C GLU A 59 14.70 9.38 -6.09
N PHE A 60 14.13 8.57 -5.18
CA PHE A 60 12.72 8.22 -5.26
C PHE A 60 11.83 9.44 -5.06
N GLN A 61 10.79 9.54 -5.90
CA GLN A 61 9.85 10.65 -5.91
C GLN A 61 8.58 10.34 -5.12
N TYR A 62 8.21 9.06 -5.09
CA TYR A 62 7.00 8.60 -4.45
C TYR A 62 7.23 7.29 -3.68
N ALA A 63 6.36 7.03 -2.71
CA ALA A 63 6.17 5.71 -2.13
C ALA A 63 4.73 5.24 -2.33
N LEU A 64 4.56 3.97 -2.67
CA LEU A 64 3.29 3.28 -2.76
C LEU A 64 3.15 2.36 -1.54
N ALA A 65 2.02 2.44 -0.84
CA ALA A 65 1.69 1.52 0.23
C ALA A 65 0.27 0.97 0.03
N GLN A 66 0.11 -0.32 0.30
CA GLN A 66 -1.18 -1.02 0.34
C GLN A 66 -1.31 -1.64 1.73
N THR A 67 -2.48 -1.53 2.35
CA THR A 67 -2.65 -2.11 3.69
C THR A 67 -4.08 -2.48 4.05
N THR A 68 -4.22 -3.69 4.56
CA THR A 68 -5.42 -4.24 5.18
C THR A 68 -5.63 -3.71 6.61
N ASN A 69 -4.58 -3.16 7.23
CA ASN A 69 -4.57 -2.75 8.62
C ASN A 69 -4.90 -1.25 8.78
N GLU A 70 -5.95 -0.93 9.53
CA GLU A 70 -6.41 0.44 9.71
C GLU A 70 -5.41 1.35 10.44
N ALA A 71 -4.72 0.84 11.47
CA ALA A 71 -3.70 1.63 12.17
C ALA A 71 -2.52 2.00 11.24
N THR A 72 -2.13 1.08 10.37
CA THR A 72 -1.09 1.31 9.35
C THR A 72 -1.56 2.32 8.30
N ARG A 73 -2.82 2.21 7.87
CA ARG A 73 -3.45 3.19 6.98
C ARG A 73 -3.46 4.59 7.59
N HIS A 74 -3.78 4.70 8.88
CA HIS A 74 -3.78 5.97 9.58
C HIS A 74 -2.41 6.63 9.55
N ILE A 75 -1.33 5.86 9.71
CA ILE A 75 0.05 6.37 9.60
C ILE A 75 0.30 6.95 8.21
N TYR A 76 0.10 6.15 7.16
CA TYR A 76 0.40 6.59 5.80
C TYR A 76 -0.42 7.80 5.37
N VAL A 77 -1.72 7.80 5.65
CA VAL A 77 -2.61 8.89 5.22
C VAL A 77 -2.45 10.14 6.08
N ASN A 78 -2.54 10.01 7.41
CA ASN A 78 -2.65 11.17 8.30
C ASN A 78 -1.30 11.68 8.83
N LYS A 79 -0.28 10.81 8.89
CA LYS A 79 1.05 11.20 9.41
C LYS A 79 2.07 11.42 8.30
N MET A 80 1.91 10.75 7.16
CA MET A 80 2.85 10.86 6.02
C MET A 80 2.26 11.60 4.81
N GLY A 81 1.05 12.16 4.93
CA GLY A 81 0.40 12.92 3.86
C GLY A 81 0.03 12.08 2.64
N GLY A 82 -0.12 10.75 2.81
CA GLY A 82 -0.47 9.84 1.73
C GLY A 82 -1.87 10.09 1.19
N LYS A 83 -1.99 10.13 -0.14
CA LYS A 83 -3.25 10.24 -0.86
C LYS A 83 -3.78 8.83 -1.18
N LYS A 84 -5.01 8.54 -0.76
CA LYS A 84 -5.73 7.34 -1.21
C LYS A 84 -6.12 7.51 -2.68
N LEU A 85 -5.86 6.49 -3.48
CA LEU A 85 -6.18 6.42 -4.90
C LEU A 85 -7.29 5.39 -5.08
N THR A 86 -7.06 4.32 -5.83
CA THR A 86 -8.01 3.22 -5.91
C THR A 86 -8.15 2.50 -4.58
N ILE A 87 -9.38 2.12 -4.24
CA ILE A 87 -9.73 1.37 -3.03
C ILE A 87 -10.45 0.10 -3.48
N ILE A 88 -9.90 -1.05 -3.12
CA ILE A 88 -10.52 -2.35 -3.40
C ILE A 88 -11.13 -2.89 -2.12
N ASP A 89 -12.38 -3.32 -2.18
CA ASP A 89 -12.99 -4.11 -1.13
C ASP A 89 -12.84 -5.60 -1.47
N PRO A 90 -11.97 -6.35 -0.74
CA PRO A 90 -11.74 -7.77 -1.03
C PRO A 90 -13.00 -8.63 -0.88
N THR A 91 -13.99 -8.19 -0.10
CA THR A 91 -15.25 -8.95 0.10
C THR A 91 -16.15 -8.93 -1.13
N THR A 92 -16.05 -7.87 -1.94
CA THR A 92 -16.81 -7.70 -3.19
C THR A 92 -15.99 -8.08 -4.42
N TRP A 93 -14.71 -8.41 -4.24
CA TRP A 93 -13.79 -8.73 -5.31
C TRP A 93 -14.01 -10.17 -5.80
N ILE A 94 -14.65 -10.30 -6.96
CA ILE A 94 -14.96 -11.60 -7.57
C ILE A 94 -13.79 -12.02 -8.46
N TRP A 95 -12.92 -12.88 -7.95
CA TRP A 95 -11.87 -13.50 -8.75
C TRP A 95 -12.43 -14.61 -9.65
N LYS A 96 -12.25 -14.50 -10.96
CA LYS A 96 -12.29 -15.66 -11.87
C LYS A 96 -10.92 -16.33 -11.87
N LYS A 97 -10.78 -17.47 -11.19
CA LYS A 97 -9.65 -18.37 -11.45
C LYS A 97 -9.73 -18.84 -12.92
N LYS A 98 -8.58 -19.12 -13.54
CA LYS A 98 -8.46 -19.75 -14.89
C LYS A 98 -9.31 -21.02 -15.13
N ASN A 99 -9.95 -21.57 -14.09
CA ASN A 99 -10.74 -22.80 -14.11
C ASN A 99 -12.24 -22.58 -13.76
N ASP A 100 -12.80 -21.37 -13.96
CA ASP A 100 -14.23 -21.02 -13.77
C ASP A 100 -14.84 -21.27 -12.37
N LYS A 101 -14.04 -21.65 -11.37
CA LYS A 101 -14.49 -21.71 -9.97
C LYS A 101 -14.31 -20.35 -9.31
N LEU A 102 -15.44 -19.67 -9.08
CA LEU A 102 -15.54 -18.46 -8.26
C LEU A 102 -15.10 -18.80 -6.84
N CYS A 103 -13.93 -18.30 -6.42
CA CYS A 103 -13.52 -18.34 -5.01
C CYS A 103 -13.80 -16.97 -4.41
N SER A 104 -14.92 -16.84 -3.70
CA SER A 104 -15.15 -15.69 -2.82
C SER A 104 -14.09 -15.65 -1.72
N TYR A 105 -13.54 -14.47 -1.42
CA TYR A 105 -12.74 -14.17 -0.22
C TYR A 105 -13.63 -14.25 1.05
N LYS A 106 -14.25 -15.41 1.30
CA LYS A 106 -15.33 -15.61 2.30
C LYS A 106 -14.88 -15.41 3.75
N ASP A 107 -13.58 -15.31 3.99
CA ASP A 107 -13.00 -15.20 5.34
C ASP A 107 -12.22 -13.88 5.56
N TYR A 108 -12.30 -12.91 4.64
CA TYR A 108 -11.67 -11.60 4.87
C TYR A 108 -12.49 -10.76 5.85
N THR A 109 -11.94 -10.54 7.03
CA THR A 109 -12.55 -9.69 8.09
C THR A 109 -11.93 -8.29 8.15
N GLY A 110 -10.96 -8.00 7.27
CA GLY A 110 -10.34 -6.68 7.20
C GLY A 110 -11.21 -5.66 6.46
N GLY A 111 -10.76 -4.40 6.44
CA GLY A 111 -11.43 -3.34 5.67
C GLY A 111 -10.93 -3.25 4.23
N PRO A 112 -11.53 -2.39 3.37
CA PRO A 112 -11.08 -2.19 2.00
C PRO A 112 -9.61 -1.78 1.93
N ILE A 113 -8.83 -2.28 0.98
CA ILE A 113 -7.40 -2.02 0.81
C ILE A 113 -7.22 -0.86 -0.19
N PRO A 114 -6.67 0.29 0.22
CA PRO A 114 -6.34 1.37 -0.70
C PRO A 114 -4.93 1.23 -1.28
N ASN A 115 -4.76 1.66 -2.53
CA ASN A 115 -3.49 2.19 -3.02
C ASN A 115 -3.27 3.56 -2.37
N ILE A 116 -2.17 3.72 -1.64
CA ILE A 116 -1.81 4.97 -0.97
C ILE A 116 -0.52 5.48 -1.59
N LEU A 117 -0.59 6.63 -2.27
CA LEU A 117 0.57 7.30 -2.85
C LEU A 117 1.06 8.41 -1.92
N ILE A 118 2.32 8.34 -1.54
CA ILE A 118 3.00 9.30 -0.68
C ILE A 118 4.03 10.00 -1.56
N LYS A 119 4.00 11.34 -1.59
CA LYS A 119 5.08 12.12 -2.21
C LYS A 119 6.25 12.17 -1.24
N LEU A 120 7.44 11.84 -1.72
CA LEU A 120 8.66 11.87 -0.94
C LEU A 120 9.25 13.27 -0.90
#